data_AF-A0A933WDF1-F1
#
_entry.id   AF-A0A933WDF1-F1
#
_cell.length_a   1.000
_cell.length_b   1.000
_cell.length_c   1.000
_cell.angle_alpha   90.00
_cell.angle_beta   90.00
_cell.angle_gamma   90.00
#
_symmetry.space_group_name_H-M   'P 1'
#
loop_
_entity.id
_entity.type
_entity.pdbx_description
1 polymer ?
#
loop_
_entity_poly.entity_id
_entity_poly.type
_entity_poly.pdbx_seq_one_letter_code
_entity_poly.pdbx_strand_id
1 'polypeptide(L)' 'DGNNDGRANPWDMADAVTTVASYLKLYGYKKEDFNRIKRAIAYYNQSPRYFDLLQRNAGLFGLDIKQGYFSK' A
#
# COMPACT_ATOMS: atom_id res chain seq x y z
N ASP A 1 -7.06 7.07 13.19
CA ASP A 1 -8.29 7.84 13.03
C ASP A 1 -8.50 8.21 11.57
N GLY A 2 -8.86 7.23 10.75
CA GLY A 2 -9.15 7.35 9.33
C GLY A 2 -10.63 7.64 9.05
N ASN A 3 -11.50 7.41 10.04
CA ASN A 3 -12.93 7.73 10.00
C ASN A 3 -13.29 8.97 10.84
N ASN A 4 -12.32 9.58 11.54
CA ASN A 4 -12.48 10.73 12.44
C ASN A 4 -13.44 10.46 13.62
N ASP A 5 -13.43 9.23 14.15
CA ASP A 5 -14.25 8.84 15.31
C ASP A 5 -13.57 9.11 16.66
N GLY A 6 -12.36 9.69 16.64
CA GLY A 6 -11.56 10.00 17.83
C GLY A 6 -10.77 8.81 18.37
N ARG A 7 -10.76 7.67 17.67
CA ARG A 7 -9.99 6.46 18.03
C ARG A 7 -9.08 6.05 16.88
N ALA A 8 -8.00 5.35 17.22
CA ALA A 8 -7.15 4.67 16.25
C ALA A 8 -7.28 3.17 16.49
N ASN A 9 -8.32 2.58 15.92
CA ASN A 9 -8.66 1.18 16.05
C ASN A 9 -8.09 0.37 14.88
N PRO A 10 -7.10 -0.51 15.10
CA PRO A 10 -6.52 -1.32 14.01
C PRO A 10 -7.50 -2.34 13.42
N TRP A 11 -8.63 -2.60 14.08
CA TRP A 11 -9.70 -3.47 13.59
C TRP A 11 -10.77 -2.73 12.81
N ASP A 12 -10.75 -1.40 12.82
CA ASP A 12 -11.56 -0.59 11.91
C ASP A 12 -10.86 -0.48 10.55
N MET A 13 -11.63 -0.65 9.48
CA MET A 13 -11.05 -0.71 8.14
C MET A 13 -10.54 0.65 7.66
N ALA A 14 -11.23 1.75 8.00
CA ALA A 14 -10.81 3.10 7.60
C ALA A 14 -9.52 3.50 8.31
N ASP A 15 -9.41 3.16 9.59
CA ASP A 15 -8.21 3.32 10.39
C ASP A 15 -7.02 2.51 9.87
N ALA A 16 -7.24 1.23 9.58
CA ALA A 16 -6.20 0.35 9.07
C ALA A 16 -5.66 0.85 7.72
N VAL A 17 -6.55 1.22 6.78
CA VAL A 17 -6.15 1.77 5.47
C VAL A 17 -5.36 3.07 5.62
N THR A 18 -5.83 3.98 6.48
CA THR A 18 -5.14 5.26 6.75
C THR A 18 -3.75 5.05 7.35
N THR A 19 -3.64 4.07 8.26
CA THR A 19 -2.37 3.69 8.89
C THR A 19 -1.39 3.13 7.86
N VAL A 20 -1.83 2.22 7.00
CA VAL A 20 -1.00 1.64 5.93
C VAL A 20 -0.54 2.73 4.95
N ALA A 21 -1.45 3.62 4.52
CA ALA A 21 -1.10 4.73 3.62
C ALA A 21 -0.05 5.66 4.25
N SER A 22 -0.21 5.98 5.54
CA SER A 22 0.74 6.80 6.29
C SER A 22 2.09 6.13 6.45
N TYR A 23 2.11 4.82 6.74
CA TYR A 23 3.32 4.02 6.82
C TYR A 23 4.09 4.01 5.49
N LEU A 24 3.40 3.71 4.38
CA LEU A 24 4.01 3.71 3.06
C LEU A 24 4.59 5.09 2.71
N LYS A 25 3.87 6.17 2.99
CA LYS A 25 4.36 7.55 2.80
C LYS A 25 5.62 7.82 3.62
N LEU A 26 5.64 7.42 4.90
CA LEU A 26 6.80 7.59 5.78
C LEU A 26 8.05 6.92 5.21
N TYR A 27 7.91 5.74 4.61
CA TYR A 27 9.01 4.99 3.99
C TYR A 27 9.28 5.35 2.53
N GLY A 28 8.77 6.49 2.08
CA GLY A 28 9.14 7.09 0.81
C GLY A 28 8.37 6.58 -0.39
N TYR A 29 7.18 6.01 -0.19
CA TYR A 29 6.24 5.72 -1.28
C TYR A 29 6.06 6.96 -2.16
N LYS A 30 6.15 6.75 -3.47
CA LYS A 30 5.87 7.76 -4.47
C LYS A 30 5.06 7.09 -5.57
N LYS A 31 3.89 7.68 -5.84
CA LYS A 31 3.00 7.20 -6.91
C LYS A 31 3.78 7.15 -8.23
N GLU A 32 3.56 6.10 -9.02
CA GLU A 32 4.12 5.90 -10.36
C GLU A 32 5.66 5.69 -10.41
N ASP A 33 6.34 5.66 -9.26
CA ASP A 33 7.76 5.31 -9.15
C ASP A 33 7.89 3.89 -8.59
N PHE A 34 8.02 2.91 -9.49
CA PHE A 34 8.07 1.50 -9.13
C PHE A 34 9.14 1.16 -8.08
N ASN A 35 10.33 1.77 -8.18
CA ASN A 35 11.42 1.51 -7.25
C ASN A 35 11.10 2.01 -5.84
N ARG A 36 10.48 3.20 -5.75
CA ARG A 36 10.02 3.74 -4.46
C ARG A 36 8.86 2.96 -3.88
N ILE A 37 7.91 2.50 -4.71
CA ILE A 37 6.81 1.65 -4.27
C ILE A 37 7.33 0.33 -3.72
N LYS A 38 8.20 -0.36 -4.48
CA LYS A 38 8.82 -1.62 -4.05
C LYS A 38 9.61 -1.47 -2.76
N ARG A 39 10.39 -0.38 -2.64
CA ARG A 39 11.15 -0.08 -1.41
C ARG A 39 10.22 0.15 -0.21
N ALA A 40 9.16 0.95 -0.37
CA ALA A 40 8.22 1.23 0.71
C ALA A 40 7.51 -0.05 1.21
N ILE A 41 7.10 -0.93 0.29
CA ILE A 41 6.50 -2.23 0.65
C ILE A 41 7.51 -3.16 1.33
N ALA A 42 8.78 -3.14 0.90
CA ALA A 42 9.84 -3.94 1.53
C ALA A 42 10.10 -3.56 2.99
N TYR A 43 9.86 -2.31 3.39
CA TYR A 43 9.91 -1.92 4.81
C TYR A 43 8.80 -2.56 5.63
N TYR A 44 7.62 -2.79 5.03
CA TYR A 44 6.52 -3.49 5.69
C TYR A 44 6.83 -4.99 5.85
N ASN A 45 7.34 -5.62 4.80
CA ASN A 45 7.80 -7.01 4.84
C ASN A 45 8.96 -7.23 3.85
N GLN A 46 10.10 -7.67 4.37
CA GLN A 46 11.35 -7.79 3.62
C GLN A 46 11.44 -9.03 2.71
N SER A 47 10.36 -9.82 2.59
CA SER A 47 10.32 -10.98 1.71
C SER A 47 10.04 -10.58 0.25
N PRO A 48 10.89 -10.96 -0.72
CA PRO A 48 10.59 -10.75 -2.15
C PRO A 48 9.27 -11.38 -2.59
N ARG A 49 8.97 -12.58 -2.05
CA ARG A 49 7.71 -13.31 -2.33
C ARG A 49 6.49 -12.53 -1.86
N TYR A 50 6.59 -11.74 -0.78
CA TYR A 50 5.50 -10.91 -0.31
C TYR A 50 5.10 -9.86 -1.34
N PHE A 51 6.09 -9.18 -1.94
CA PHE A 51 5.84 -8.19 -2.99
C PHE A 51 5.18 -8.81 -4.23
N ASP A 52 5.67 -9.98 -4.67
CA ASP A 52 5.12 -10.67 -5.84
C ASP A 52 3.65 -11.08 -5.62
N LEU A 53 3.31 -11.57 -4.42
CA LEU A 53 1.94 -11.90 -4.04
C LEU A 53 1.05 -10.67 -3.99
N LEU A 54 1.54 -9.57 -3.41
CA LEU A 54 0.82 -8.31 -3.33
C LEU A 54 0.53 -7.76 -4.73
N GLN A 55 1.51 -7.79 -5.63
CA GLN A 55 1.35 -7.40 -7.03
C GLN A 55 0.33 -8.28 -7.77
N ARG A 56 0.39 -9.61 -7.59
CA ARG A 56 -0.58 -10.52 -8.20
C ARG A 56 -2.00 -10.25 -7.69
N ASN A 57 -2.17 -10.06 -6.39
CA ASN A 57 -3.47 -9.80 -5.79
C ASN A 57 -4.04 -8.45 -6.25
N ALA A 58 -3.21 -7.41 -6.35
CA ALA A 58 -3.63 -6.12 -6.92
C ALA A 58 -4.15 -6.26 -8.35
N GLY A 59 -3.49 -7.09 -9.18
CA GLY A 59 -3.94 -7.39 -10.54
C GLY A 59 -5.32 -8.04 -10.63
N LEU A 60 -5.73 -8.84 -9.62
CA LEU A 60 -7.09 -9.40 -9.55
C LEU A 60 -8.17 -8.31 -9.41
N PHE A 61 -7.80 -7.14 -8.90
CA PHE A 61 -8.66 -5.97 -8.76
C PHE A 61 -8.45 -4.95 -9.89
N GLY A 62 -7.73 -5.31 -10.96
CA GLY A 62 -7.43 -4.40 -12.07
C GLY A 62 -6.39 -3.33 -11.76
N LEU A 63 -5.61 -3.50 -10.68
CA LEU A 63 -4.55 -2.58 -10.31
C LEU A 63 -3.20 -3.10 -10.78
N ASP A 64 -2.44 -2.28 -11.52
CA ASP A 64 -1.04 -2.57 -11.83
C ASP A 64 -0.12 -1.71 -10.96
N ILE A 65 0.78 -2.36 -10.20
CA ILE A 65 1.79 -1.68 -9.37
C ILE A 65 3.04 -1.33 -10.18
N LYS A 66 3.27 -2.02 -11.32
CA LYS A 66 4.40 -1.80 -12.25
C LYS A 66 4.13 -0.67 -13.23
N GLN A 67 2.88 -0.46 -13.62
CA GLN A 67 2.47 0.67 -14.44
C GLN A 67 1.65 1.62 -13.59
N GLY A 68 2.06 2.88 -13.49
CA GLY A 68 1.27 3.94 -12.86
C GLY A 68 -0.04 4.28 -13.57
N TYR A 69 -0.77 3.29 -14.11
CA TYR A 69 -1.98 3.45 -14.88
C TYR A 69 -3.14 2.73 -14.23
N PHE A 70 -4.16 3.50 -13.87
CA PHE A 70 -5.53 3.03 -13.79
C PHE A 70 -6.05 2.94 -15.24
N SER A 71 -6.55 1.78 -15.65
CA SER A 71 -7.39 1.72 -16.85
C SER A 71 -8.69 2.48 -16.56
N LYS A 72 -9.12 3.26 -17.55
CA LYS A 72 -10.34 4.09 -17.56
C LYS A 72 -11.60 3.33 -17.16
#